data_AF-A0A1X1XZT4-F1
#
_entry.id   AF-A0A1X1XZT4-F1
#
_cell.length_a   1.000
_cell.length_b   1.000
_cell.length_c   1.000
_cell.angle_alpha   90.00
_cell.angle_beta   90.00
_cell.angle_gamma   90.00
#
_symmetry.space_group_name_H-M   'P 1'
#
loop_
_entity.id
_entity.type
_entity.pdbx_description
1 polymer ?
#
loop_
_entity_poly.entity_id
_entity_poly.type
_entity_poly.pdbx_seq_one_letter_code
_entity_poly.pdbx_strand_id
1 'polypeptide(L)'
;MTELWVERTGSRRYTGHSSRGAQVLIGSEDVEGAFTPGELLKIALAACSGMASDQPLARRLGDDYQAVVRVSGAADRDREIYPLLAETLELDLSGLSAAEKERLLVIVDRAVDGVCTVGRTLKSGTAVTFEVADVGPSPAPVRLTAWVHGRVQGVGFRWWTRSRALELGLTGYAANHADGRVLVVAQGPRESGEQLLRLLQGGATPGRVTKVVADWSEPTEPIVGFSER
;
A
#
# COMPACT_ATOMS: atom_id res chain seq x y z
N MET A 1 -17.32 -22.78 -4.05
CA MET A 1 -16.03 -22.23 -4.54
C MET A 1 -16.20 -20.76 -4.82
N THR A 2 -15.15 -19.95 -4.67
CA THR A 2 -15.21 -18.55 -5.13
C THR A 2 -15.11 -18.55 -6.65
N GLU A 3 -15.99 -17.82 -7.32
CA GLU A 3 -15.93 -17.65 -8.78
C GLU A 3 -15.11 -16.40 -9.11
N LEU A 4 -14.30 -16.50 -10.16
CA LEU A 4 -13.44 -15.43 -10.67
C LEU A 4 -13.69 -15.28 -12.16
N TRP A 5 -13.86 -14.06 -12.65
CA TRP A 5 -14.01 -13.79 -14.08
C TRP A 5 -13.40 -12.44 -14.46
N VAL A 6 -13.19 -12.22 -15.76
CA VAL A 6 -12.71 -10.95 -16.30
C VAL A 6 -13.68 -10.45 -17.37
N GLU A 7 -13.95 -9.15 -17.34
CA GLU A 7 -14.79 -8.48 -18.34
C GLU A 7 -13.96 -7.50 -19.13
N ARG A 8 -14.11 -7.50 -20.46
CA ARG A 8 -13.41 -6.54 -21.33
C ARG A 8 -14.11 -5.18 -21.22
N THR A 9 -13.40 -4.17 -20.74
CA THR A 9 -13.91 -2.80 -20.56
C THR A 9 -13.34 -1.81 -21.58
N GLY A 10 -12.34 -2.22 -22.37
CA GLY A 10 -11.78 -1.38 -23.44
C GLY A 10 -10.71 -2.10 -24.26
N SER A 11 -10.04 -1.35 -25.14
CA SER A 11 -8.87 -1.88 -25.85
C SER A 11 -7.75 -2.15 -24.85
N ARG A 12 -7.36 -3.43 -24.73
CA ARG A 12 -6.34 -3.89 -23.77
C ARG A 12 -6.65 -3.51 -22.31
N ARG A 13 -7.94 -3.39 -21.97
CA ARG A 13 -8.44 -3.06 -20.62
C ARG A 13 -9.52 -4.04 -20.22
N TYR A 14 -9.39 -4.56 -19.00
CA TYR A 14 -10.28 -5.54 -18.40
C TYR A 14 -10.51 -5.20 -16.93
N THR A 15 -11.64 -5.65 -16.39
CA THR A 15 -11.89 -5.67 -14.94
C THR A 15 -11.99 -7.12 -14.50
N GLY A 16 -11.16 -7.51 -13.54
CA GLY A 16 -11.27 -8.80 -12.86
C GLY A 16 -12.24 -8.71 -11.69
N HIS A 17 -13.04 -9.75 -11.50
CA HIS A 17 -14.09 -9.81 -10.49
C HIS A 17 -14.00 -11.09 -9.68
N SER A 18 -14.45 -11.00 -8.43
CA SER A 18 -14.70 -12.15 -7.56
C SER A 18 -16.17 -12.18 -7.14
N SER A 19 -16.75 -13.38 -7.00
CA SER A 19 -18.10 -13.55 -6.45
C SER A 19 -18.25 -13.03 -5.02
N ARG A 20 -17.13 -12.73 -4.34
CA ARG A 20 -17.09 -12.04 -3.04
C ARG A 20 -17.15 -10.51 -3.13
N GLY A 21 -17.31 -9.94 -4.32
CA GLY A 21 -17.42 -8.49 -4.55
C GLY A 21 -16.11 -7.73 -4.73
N ALA A 22 -14.95 -8.42 -4.75
CA ALA A 22 -13.67 -7.78 -5.04
C ALA A 22 -13.51 -7.49 -6.55
N GLN A 23 -12.83 -6.39 -6.87
CA GLN A 23 -12.53 -5.99 -8.25
C GLN A 23 -11.06 -5.57 -8.40
N VAL A 24 -10.52 -5.77 -9.60
CA VAL A 24 -9.18 -5.30 -9.97
C VAL A 24 -9.16 -4.81 -11.42
N LEU A 25 -8.55 -3.65 -11.65
CA LEU A 25 -8.36 -3.11 -13.00
C LEU A 25 -7.12 -3.74 -13.64
N ILE A 26 -7.28 -4.27 -14.85
CA ILE A 26 -6.24 -4.99 -15.58
C ILE A 26 -6.00 -4.32 -16.93
N GLY A 27 -4.74 -3.98 -17.21
CA GLY A 27 -4.36 -3.18 -18.36
C GLY A 27 -3.00 -3.52 -18.94
N SER A 28 -2.58 -2.76 -19.95
CA SER A 28 -1.18 -2.71 -20.38
C SER A 28 -0.43 -1.65 -19.57
N GLU A 29 0.91 -1.63 -19.66
CA GLU A 29 1.76 -0.72 -18.86
C GLU A 29 1.42 0.76 -19.06
N ASP A 30 0.83 1.13 -20.20
CA ASP A 30 0.38 2.48 -20.54
C ASP A 30 -1.00 2.85 -19.95
N VAL A 31 -1.68 1.92 -19.29
CA VAL A 31 -2.99 2.16 -18.67
C VAL A 31 -2.81 2.58 -17.23
N GLU A 32 -2.95 3.88 -16.98
CA GLU A 32 -2.90 4.46 -15.64
C GLU A 32 -3.91 3.80 -14.68
N GLY A 33 -3.45 3.47 -13.47
CA GLY A 33 -4.29 2.91 -12.39
C GLY A 33 -4.71 1.45 -12.59
N ALA A 34 -4.18 0.75 -13.59
CA ALA A 34 -4.42 -0.68 -13.81
C ALA A 34 -3.15 -1.50 -13.59
N PHE A 35 -3.30 -2.73 -13.11
CA PHE A 35 -2.21 -3.68 -13.07
C PHE A 35 -2.10 -4.42 -14.40
N THR A 36 -0.89 -4.67 -14.86
CA THR A 36 -0.65 -5.70 -15.88
C THR A 36 -0.91 -7.10 -15.29
N PRO A 37 -1.24 -8.09 -16.13
CA PRO A 37 -1.33 -9.48 -15.67
C PRO A 37 -0.03 -9.97 -15.00
N GLY A 38 1.12 -9.50 -15.48
CA GLY A 38 2.43 -9.80 -14.90
C GLY A 38 2.63 -9.20 -13.51
N GLU A 39 2.19 -7.96 -13.30
CA GLU A 39 2.21 -7.34 -11.97
C GLU A 39 1.25 -8.05 -11.02
N LEU A 40 0.05 -8.44 -11.46
CA LEU A 40 -0.86 -9.23 -10.63
C LEU A 40 -0.27 -10.57 -10.21
N LEU A 41 0.45 -11.25 -11.11
CA LEU A 41 1.16 -12.48 -10.79
C LEU A 41 2.20 -12.24 -9.68
N LYS A 42 3.00 -11.18 -9.82
CA LYS A 42 4.03 -10.80 -8.84
C LYS A 42 3.41 -10.41 -7.50
N ILE A 43 2.34 -9.62 -7.50
CA ILE A 43 1.60 -9.25 -6.28
C ILE A 43 1.00 -10.48 -5.59
N ALA A 44 0.43 -11.42 -6.36
CA ALA A 44 -0.10 -12.65 -5.80
C ALA A 44 0.99 -13.50 -5.13
N LEU A 45 2.19 -13.55 -5.72
CA LEU A 45 3.36 -14.19 -5.13
C LEU A 45 3.79 -13.49 -3.83
N ALA A 46 4.02 -12.17 -3.87
CA ALA A 46 4.42 -11.38 -2.69
C ALA A 46 3.43 -11.50 -1.52
N ALA A 47 2.13 -11.41 -1.80
CA ALA A 47 1.08 -11.56 -0.79
C ALA A 47 1.03 -12.97 -0.21
N CYS A 48 1.26 -14.00 -1.03
CA CYS A 48 1.34 -15.38 -0.57
C CYS A 48 2.52 -15.60 0.39
N SER A 49 3.70 -15.07 0.05
CA SER A 49 4.88 -15.13 0.90
C SER A 49 4.65 -14.38 2.22
N GLY A 50 4.08 -13.17 2.16
CA GLY A 50 3.70 -12.40 3.34
C GLY A 50 2.77 -13.18 4.28
N MET A 51 1.65 -13.71 3.75
CA MET A 51 0.71 -14.54 4.53
C MET A 51 1.34 -15.81 5.10
N ALA A 52 2.26 -16.44 4.36
CA ALA A 52 2.95 -17.64 4.84
C ALA A 52 3.94 -17.33 5.99
N SER A 53 4.58 -16.15 5.95
CA SER A 53 5.50 -15.69 6.98
C SER A 53 4.84 -15.04 8.20
N ASP A 54 3.55 -14.67 8.09
CA ASP A 54 2.87 -13.80 9.04
C ASP A 54 2.85 -14.33 10.47
N GLN A 55 2.37 -15.57 10.66
CA GLN A 55 2.27 -16.15 12.00
C GLN A 55 3.63 -16.30 12.70
N PRO A 56 4.70 -16.79 12.04
CA PRO A 56 6.06 -16.75 12.60
C PRO A 56 6.54 -15.36 13.03
N LEU A 57 6.28 -14.33 12.21
CA LEU A 57 6.70 -12.96 12.46
C LEU A 57 5.92 -12.36 13.64
N ALA A 58 4.59 -12.45 13.61
CA ALA A 58 3.71 -11.94 14.66
C ALA A 58 4.06 -12.51 16.04
N ARG A 59 4.38 -13.81 16.12
CA ARG A 59 4.82 -14.45 17.38
C ARG A 59 6.09 -13.84 17.97
N ARG A 60 6.98 -13.27 17.15
CA ARG A 60 8.24 -12.70 17.61
C ARG A 60 8.23 -11.19 17.73
N LEU A 61 7.47 -10.51 16.87
CA LEU A 61 7.48 -9.05 16.70
C LEU A 61 6.22 -8.36 17.25
N GLY A 62 5.16 -9.11 17.56
CA GLY A 62 3.85 -8.56 17.90
C GLY A 62 2.91 -8.58 16.69
N ASP A 63 1.59 -8.56 16.94
CA ASP A 63 0.56 -8.64 15.89
C ASP A 63 0.48 -7.37 15.02
N ASP A 64 1.07 -6.26 15.47
CA ASP A 64 1.05 -4.95 14.82
C ASP A 64 2.36 -4.61 14.07
N TYR A 65 3.25 -5.60 13.89
CA TYR A 65 4.49 -5.40 13.15
C TYR A 65 4.23 -4.86 11.73
N GLN A 66 5.11 -3.97 11.28
CA GLN A 66 5.02 -3.38 9.95
C GLN A 66 5.95 -4.13 8.99
N ALA A 67 5.44 -4.49 7.83
CA ALA A 67 6.17 -5.22 6.81
C ALA A 67 5.74 -4.85 5.39
N VAL A 68 6.69 -4.88 4.46
CA VAL A 68 6.45 -4.69 3.02
C VAL A 68 7.16 -5.81 2.26
N VAL A 69 6.45 -6.55 1.43
CA VAL A 69 7.07 -7.50 0.49
C VAL A 69 7.22 -6.82 -0.86
N ARG A 70 8.44 -6.52 -1.26
CA ARG A 70 8.77 -6.08 -2.63
C ARG A 70 8.94 -7.29 -3.52
N VAL A 71 8.57 -7.14 -4.79
CA VAL A 71 8.72 -8.20 -5.79
C VAL A 71 9.11 -7.59 -7.13
N SER A 72 10.04 -8.24 -7.81
CA SER A 72 10.53 -7.83 -9.12
C SER A 72 10.82 -9.04 -10.01
N GLY A 73 10.99 -8.80 -11.32
CA GLY A 73 11.30 -9.84 -12.29
C GLY A 73 10.94 -9.41 -13.71
N ALA A 74 11.94 -9.35 -14.58
CA ALA A 74 11.73 -8.99 -15.98
C ALA A 74 11.07 -10.14 -16.75
N ALA A 75 10.20 -9.81 -17.70
CA ALA A 75 9.70 -10.79 -18.65
C ALA A 75 10.78 -11.09 -19.69
N ASP A 76 10.99 -12.37 -19.98
CA ASP A 76 11.64 -12.83 -21.20
C ASP A 76 10.58 -12.82 -22.31
N ARG A 77 10.68 -11.84 -23.22
CA ARG A 77 9.71 -11.63 -24.31
C ARG A 77 9.90 -12.61 -25.46
N ASP A 78 11.07 -13.24 -25.59
CA ASP A 78 11.29 -14.23 -26.65
C ASP A 78 10.62 -15.56 -26.28
N ARG A 79 10.62 -15.88 -24.98
CA ARG A 79 10.04 -17.12 -24.45
C ARG A 79 8.67 -16.94 -23.81
N GLU A 80 8.22 -15.69 -23.64
CA GLU A 80 6.97 -15.30 -22.95
C GLU A 80 6.87 -15.90 -21.54
N ILE A 81 7.97 -15.83 -20.78
CA ILE A 81 8.06 -16.32 -19.39
C ILE A 81 8.69 -15.29 -18.45
N TYR A 82 8.55 -15.49 -17.15
CA TYR A 82 9.32 -14.76 -16.12
C TYR A 82 10.42 -15.67 -15.59
N PRO A 83 11.66 -15.65 -16.14
CA PRO A 83 12.67 -16.63 -15.76
C PRO A 83 13.09 -16.55 -14.29
N LEU A 84 13.03 -15.35 -13.71
CA LEU A 84 13.32 -15.08 -12.30
C LEU A 84 12.31 -14.09 -11.72
N LEU A 85 11.79 -14.44 -10.54
CA LEU A 85 11.05 -13.55 -9.67
C LEU A 85 11.80 -13.42 -8.34
N ALA A 86 12.10 -12.20 -7.93
CA ALA A 86 12.83 -11.91 -6.70
C ALA A 86 11.94 -11.15 -5.73
N GLU A 87 11.81 -11.67 -4.51
CA GLU A 87 11.04 -11.12 -3.41
C GLU A 87 11.94 -10.66 -2.27
N THR A 88 11.61 -9.51 -1.68
CA THR A 88 12.28 -8.96 -0.50
C THR A 88 11.24 -8.55 0.53
N LEU A 89 11.22 -9.23 1.68
CA LEU A 89 10.40 -8.87 2.82
C LEU A 89 11.16 -7.86 3.70
N GLU A 90 10.71 -6.61 3.69
CA GLU A 90 11.26 -5.48 4.46
C GLU A 90 10.49 -5.33 5.78
N LEU A 91 11.19 -5.39 6.93
CA LEU A 91 10.59 -5.14 8.25
C LEU A 91 11.61 -4.62 9.27
N ASP A 92 11.12 -4.03 10.36
CA ASP A 92 11.96 -3.61 11.49
C ASP A 92 12.34 -4.81 12.37
N LEU A 93 13.64 -5.13 12.44
CA LEU A 93 14.16 -6.13 13.38
C LEU A 93 15.06 -5.50 14.45
N SER A 94 15.11 -4.17 14.56
CA SER A 94 16.01 -3.46 15.49
C SER A 94 15.82 -3.86 16.96
N GLY A 95 14.62 -4.30 17.34
CA GLY A 95 14.31 -4.83 18.67
C GLY A 95 14.85 -6.24 18.97
N LEU A 96 15.52 -6.89 18.01
CA LEU A 96 16.06 -8.25 18.15
C LEU A 96 17.60 -8.28 18.23
N SER A 97 18.14 -9.18 19.04
CA SER A 97 19.57 -9.50 18.98
C SER A 97 19.94 -10.25 17.69
N ALA A 98 21.21 -10.22 17.29
CA ALA A 98 21.68 -10.90 16.08
C ALA A 98 21.31 -12.39 16.03
N ALA A 99 21.45 -13.10 17.16
CA ALA A 99 21.10 -14.52 17.26
C ALA A 99 19.58 -14.76 17.16
N GLU A 100 18.75 -13.81 17.58
CA GLU A 100 17.29 -13.89 17.43
C GLU A 100 16.85 -13.60 16.01
N LYS A 101 17.49 -12.62 15.35
CA LYS A 101 17.30 -12.37 13.92
C LYS A 101 17.59 -13.63 13.12
N GLU A 102 18.76 -14.23 13.30
CA GLU A 102 19.17 -15.44 12.57
C GLU A 102 18.16 -16.59 12.73
N ARG A 103 17.70 -16.84 13.97
CA ARG A 103 16.66 -17.86 14.23
C ARG A 103 15.33 -17.52 13.57
N LEU A 104 14.90 -16.26 13.64
CA LEU A 104 13.65 -15.82 13.03
C LEU A 104 13.70 -15.99 11.51
N LEU A 105 14.78 -15.57 10.86
CA LEU A 105 14.97 -15.70 9.42
C LEU A 105 14.83 -17.14 8.94
N VAL A 106 15.44 -18.10 9.65
CA VAL A 106 15.32 -19.53 9.34
C VAL A 106 13.88 -20.04 9.47
N ILE A 107 13.13 -19.54 10.46
CA ILE A 107 11.73 -19.95 10.66
C ILE A 107 10.84 -19.39 9.56
N VAL A 108 11.01 -18.11 9.21
CA VAL A 108 10.26 -17.43 8.14
C VAL A 108 10.49 -18.13 6.81
N ASP A 109 11.76 -18.37 6.45
CA ASP A 109 12.13 -19.07 5.21
C ASP A 109 11.43 -20.44 5.09
N ARG A 110 11.51 -21.26 6.16
CA ARG A 110 10.83 -22.55 6.20
C ARG A 110 9.31 -22.45 6.07
N ALA A 111 8.71 -21.42 6.64
CA ALA A 111 7.26 -21.23 6.56
C ALA A 111 6.82 -20.85 5.13
N VAL A 112 7.56 -19.94 4.49
CA VAL A 112 7.30 -19.55 3.10
C VAL A 112 7.46 -20.76 2.16
N ASP A 113 8.54 -21.52 2.28
CA ASP A 113 8.78 -22.71 1.46
C ASP A 113 7.77 -23.84 1.69
N GLY A 114 7.31 -23.97 2.93
CA GLY A 114 6.36 -25.01 3.33
C GLY A 114 4.92 -24.73 2.89
N VAL A 115 4.49 -23.47 2.89
CA VAL A 115 3.06 -23.12 2.87
C VAL A 115 2.66 -22.19 1.73
N CYS A 116 3.59 -21.44 1.11
CA CYS A 116 3.20 -20.56 0.01
C CYS A 116 2.88 -21.34 -1.28
N THR A 117 1.59 -21.55 -1.52
CA THR A 117 1.10 -22.31 -2.68
C THR A 117 1.46 -21.63 -4.00
N VAL A 118 1.34 -20.30 -4.09
CA VAL A 118 1.69 -19.53 -5.30
C VAL A 118 3.17 -19.67 -5.62
N GLY A 119 4.04 -19.49 -4.62
CA GLY A 119 5.48 -19.67 -4.76
C GLY A 119 5.85 -21.08 -5.22
N ARG A 120 5.24 -22.12 -4.63
CA ARG A 120 5.48 -23.52 -5.07
C ARG A 120 4.99 -23.78 -6.50
N THR A 121 3.86 -23.22 -6.90
CA THR A 121 3.36 -23.32 -8.28
C THR A 121 4.34 -22.65 -9.24
N LEU A 122 4.83 -21.45 -8.92
CA LEU A 122 5.77 -20.72 -9.77
C LEU A 122 7.15 -21.38 -9.83
N LYS A 123 7.67 -21.89 -8.71
CA LYS A 123 8.95 -22.64 -8.64
C LYS A 123 9.01 -23.84 -9.60
N SER A 124 7.86 -24.39 -10.00
CA SER A 124 7.80 -25.47 -10.99
C SER A 124 8.15 -25.04 -12.43
N GLY A 125 8.02 -23.75 -12.75
CA GLY A 125 8.26 -23.21 -14.10
C GLY A 125 9.15 -21.97 -14.17
N THR A 126 9.54 -21.41 -13.02
CA THR A 126 10.23 -20.13 -12.86
C THR A 126 11.13 -20.18 -11.62
N ALA A 127 12.32 -19.56 -11.66
CA ALA A 127 13.11 -19.39 -10.44
C ALA A 127 12.45 -18.33 -9.54
N VAL A 128 12.26 -18.64 -8.26
CA VAL A 128 11.73 -17.70 -7.26
C VAL A 128 12.73 -17.60 -6.12
N THR A 129 13.23 -16.39 -5.85
CA THR A 129 14.11 -16.09 -4.71
C THR A 129 13.38 -15.24 -3.70
N PHE A 130 13.58 -15.52 -2.41
CA PHE A 130 12.97 -14.78 -1.31
C PHE A 130 14.05 -14.40 -0.30
N GLU A 131 14.09 -13.13 0.08
CA GLU A 131 15.03 -12.59 1.06
C GLU A 131 14.28 -11.73 2.08
N VAL A 132 14.84 -11.62 3.30
CA VAL A 132 14.30 -10.77 4.35
C VAL A 132 15.31 -9.67 4.66
N ALA A 133 14.86 -8.42 4.62
CA ALA A 133 15.67 -7.24 4.87
C ALA A 133 15.22 -6.54 6.16
N ASP A 134 16.16 -6.34 7.10
CA ASP A 134 15.97 -5.45 8.24
C ASP A 134 16.11 -4.01 7.75
N VAL A 135 15.00 -3.28 7.71
CA VAL A 135 14.97 -1.87 7.27
C VAL A 135 15.06 -0.89 8.43
N GLY A 136 15.25 -1.38 9.66
CA GLY A 136 15.20 -0.57 10.87
C GLY A 136 13.79 -0.06 11.19
N PRO A 137 13.64 0.82 12.19
CA PRO A 137 12.33 1.28 12.64
C PRO A 137 11.54 1.96 11.53
N SER A 138 10.41 1.34 11.16
CA SER A 138 9.41 1.97 10.31
C SER A 138 8.81 3.15 11.08
N PRO A 139 8.72 4.36 10.49
CA PRO A 139 8.21 5.52 11.21
C PRO A 139 6.76 5.27 11.62
N ALA A 140 6.50 5.32 12.94
CA ALA A 140 5.15 5.14 13.48
C ALA A 140 4.14 6.05 12.77
N PRO A 141 2.96 5.55 12.39
CA PRO A 141 1.95 6.38 11.75
C PRO A 141 1.53 7.51 12.69
N VAL A 142 1.34 8.69 12.13
CA VAL A 142 0.88 9.89 12.86
C VAL A 142 -0.46 10.34 12.32
N ARG A 143 -1.20 11.09 13.13
CA ARG A 143 -2.44 11.75 12.73
C ARG A 143 -2.19 13.24 12.50
N LEU A 144 -2.31 13.67 11.25
CA LEU A 144 -2.37 15.08 10.88
C LEU A 144 -3.81 15.59 11.02
N THR A 145 -4.00 16.69 11.74
CA THR A 145 -5.25 17.46 11.77
C THR A 145 -4.98 18.86 11.24
N ALA A 146 -5.46 19.18 10.04
CA ALA A 146 -5.26 20.47 9.40
C ALA A 146 -6.58 21.22 9.20
N TRP A 147 -6.70 22.40 9.79
CA TRP A 147 -7.78 23.35 9.53
C TRP A 147 -7.36 24.29 8.41
N VAL A 148 -8.10 24.27 7.31
CA VAL A 148 -7.83 25.07 6.11
C VAL A 148 -8.84 26.21 6.01
N HIS A 149 -8.32 27.43 5.89
CA HIS A 149 -9.08 28.66 5.74
C HIS A 149 -8.98 29.21 4.31
N GLY A 150 -10.01 29.94 3.89
CA GLY A 150 -10.04 30.67 2.62
C GLY A 150 -11.28 30.32 1.79
N ARG A 151 -11.19 30.52 0.47
CA ARG A 151 -12.23 30.08 -0.48
C ARG A 151 -11.98 28.62 -0.84
N VAL A 152 -12.35 27.72 0.07
CA VAL A 152 -12.04 26.28 0.01
C VAL A 152 -13.30 25.39 -0.06
N GLN A 153 -14.49 25.94 0.09
CA GLN A 153 -15.75 25.21 -0.08
C GLN A 153 -16.39 25.51 -1.44
N GLY A 154 -17.09 24.52 -2.01
CA GLY A 154 -17.76 24.65 -3.31
C GLY A 154 -16.83 24.74 -4.53
N VAL A 155 -15.53 24.44 -4.35
CA VAL A 155 -14.48 24.58 -5.38
C VAL A 155 -13.78 23.28 -5.73
N GLY A 156 -14.24 22.13 -5.21
CA GLY A 156 -13.60 20.83 -5.42
C GLY A 156 -12.41 20.53 -4.49
N PHE A 157 -12.16 21.37 -3.48
CA PHE A 157 -11.01 21.22 -2.56
C PHE A 157 -10.97 19.87 -1.84
N ARG A 158 -12.11 19.37 -1.33
CA ARG A 158 -12.18 18.07 -0.62
C ARG A 158 -11.83 16.91 -1.55
N TRP A 159 -12.37 16.91 -2.76
CA TRP A 159 -12.07 15.89 -3.79
C TRP A 159 -10.59 15.90 -4.18
N TRP A 160 -10.03 17.09 -4.40
CA TRP A 160 -8.61 17.25 -4.68
C TRP A 160 -7.74 16.76 -3.53
N THR A 161 -8.09 17.12 -2.29
CA THR A 161 -7.38 16.66 -1.09
C THR A 161 -7.43 15.14 -0.97
N ARG A 162 -8.58 14.53 -1.25
CA ARG A 162 -8.74 13.07 -1.29
C ARG A 162 -7.80 12.42 -2.30
N SER A 163 -7.74 12.94 -3.54
CA SER A 163 -6.83 12.40 -4.57
C SER A 163 -5.38 12.43 -4.10
N ARG A 164 -4.91 13.57 -3.60
CA ARG A 164 -3.53 13.74 -3.13
C ARG A 164 -3.22 12.88 -1.90
N ALA A 165 -4.15 12.77 -0.97
CA ALA A 165 -3.96 11.93 0.21
C ALA A 165 -3.84 10.45 -0.18
N LEU A 166 -4.67 9.96 -1.10
CA LEU A 166 -4.60 8.58 -1.59
C LEU A 166 -3.31 8.30 -2.38
N GLU A 167 -2.87 9.24 -3.22
CA GLU A 167 -1.57 9.17 -3.93
C GLU A 167 -0.38 9.06 -2.96
N LEU A 168 -0.48 9.68 -1.78
CA LEU A 168 0.52 9.66 -0.72
C LEU A 168 0.40 8.46 0.24
N GLY A 169 -0.54 7.55 -0.02
CA GLY A 169 -0.81 6.38 0.83
C GLY A 169 -1.46 6.71 2.18
N LEU A 170 -2.11 7.88 2.30
CA LEU A 170 -2.76 8.32 3.53
C LEU A 170 -4.23 7.89 3.56
N THR A 171 -4.71 7.54 4.76
CA THR A 171 -6.14 7.37 5.04
C THR A 171 -6.68 8.56 5.82
N GLY A 172 -7.99 8.80 5.81
CA GLY A 172 -8.55 9.97 6.47
C GLY A 172 -9.85 10.52 5.90
N TYR A 173 -10.07 11.81 6.10
CA TYR A 173 -11.19 12.52 5.51
C TYR A 173 -10.93 14.03 5.38
N ALA A 174 -11.61 14.65 4.43
CA ALA A 174 -11.76 16.09 4.34
C ALA A 174 -13.22 16.48 4.59
N ALA A 175 -13.48 17.34 5.56
CA ALA A 175 -14.82 17.71 6.00
C ALA A 175 -15.10 19.21 5.91
N ASN A 176 -16.24 19.60 5.33
CA ASN A 176 -16.68 21.00 5.35
C ASN A 176 -17.19 21.37 6.76
N HIS A 177 -16.88 22.58 7.20
CA HIS A 177 -17.36 23.12 8.46
C HIS A 177 -18.24 24.36 8.23
N ALA A 178 -19.22 24.59 9.12
CA ALA A 178 -20.24 25.63 8.93
C ALA A 178 -19.68 27.07 8.88
N ASP A 179 -18.48 27.28 9.44
CA ASP A 179 -17.76 28.56 9.42
C ASP A 179 -16.96 28.79 8.13
N GLY A 180 -17.15 27.95 7.10
CA GLY A 180 -16.48 28.07 5.80
C GLY A 180 -15.10 27.40 5.73
N ARG A 181 -14.61 26.81 6.82
CA ARG A 181 -13.32 26.07 6.84
C ARG A 181 -13.48 24.65 6.31
N VAL A 182 -12.35 24.04 5.96
CA VAL A 182 -12.27 22.59 5.73
C VAL A 182 -11.35 21.97 6.77
N LEU A 183 -11.81 20.92 7.44
CA LEU A 183 -11.02 20.06 8.30
C LEU A 183 -10.45 18.92 7.47
N VAL A 184 -9.13 18.76 7.47
CA VAL A 184 -8.45 17.60 6.88
C VAL A 184 -7.86 16.77 8.00
N VAL A 185 -8.27 15.51 8.08
CA VAL A 185 -7.66 14.51 8.96
C VAL A 185 -6.99 13.48 8.09
N ALA A 186 -5.70 13.21 8.32
CA ALA A 186 -4.95 12.17 7.61
C ALA A 186 -4.14 11.31 8.59
N GLN A 187 -4.07 10.02 8.34
CA GLN A 187 -3.27 9.03 9.07
C GLN A 187 -2.31 8.33 8.11
N GLY A 188 -1.08 8.11 8.57
CA GLY A 188 -0.05 7.39 7.84
C GLY A 188 1.35 7.84 8.23
N PRO A 189 2.38 7.48 7.44
CA PRO A 189 3.76 7.88 7.72
C PRO A 189 3.88 9.40 7.85
N ARG A 190 4.70 9.84 8.82
CA ARG A 190 4.92 11.27 9.09
C ARG A 190 5.31 12.04 7.84
N GLU A 191 6.20 11.48 7.03
CA GLU A 191 6.67 12.10 5.80
C GLU A 191 5.53 12.32 4.79
N SER A 192 4.69 11.31 4.55
CA SER A 192 3.51 11.42 3.68
C SER A 192 2.56 12.51 4.18
N GLY A 193 2.30 12.57 5.50
CA GLY A 193 1.50 13.63 6.10
C GLY A 193 2.10 15.02 5.87
N GLU A 194 3.42 15.16 5.95
CA GLU A 194 4.11 16.44 5.74
C GLU A 194 4.07 16.85 4.26
N GLN A 195 4.17 15.89 3.34
CA GLN A 195 3.96 16.12 1.92
C GLN A 195 2.53 16.64 1.66
N LEU A 196 1.51 16.01 2.26
CA LEU A 196 0.14 16.50 2.16
C LEU A 196 -0.01 17.91 2.74
N LEU A 197 0.57 18.18 3.92
CA LEU A 197 0.52 19.51 4.53
C LEU A 197 1.15 20.58 3.62
N ARG A 198 2.29 20.29 2.99
CA ARG A 198 2.92 21.19 2.01
C ARG A 198 2.01 21.45 0.81
N LEU A 199 1.32 20.42 0.30
CA LEU A 199 0.36 20.57 -0.79
C LEU A 199 -0.82 21.46 -0.41
N LEU A 200 -1.37 21.28 0.81
CA LEU A 200 -2.47 22.11 1.33
C LEU A 200 -2.08 23.58 1.52
N GLN A 201 -0.82 23.83 1.91
CA GLN A 201 -0.26 25.17 2.04
C GLN A 201 0.16 25.78 0.70
N GLY A 202 0.27 24.96 -0.35
CA GLY A 202 0.67 25.36 -1.68
C GLY A 202 -0.43 26.07 -2.46
N GLY A 203 -0.04 26.73 -3.56
CA GLY A 203 -0.95 27.48 -4.43
C GLY A 203 -1.70 26.64 -5.47
N ALA A 204 -1.45 25.33 -5.55
CA ALA A 204 -2.07 24.44 -6.53
C ALA A 204 -3.43 23.86 -6.08
N THR A 205 -3.91 24.28 -4.92
CA THR A 205 -5.20 23.87 -4.36
C THR A 205 -6.36 24.51 -5.14
N PRO A 206 -7.48 23.79 -5.39
CA PRO A 206 -8.66 24.40 -5.96
C PRO A 206 -9.21 25.50 -5.04
N GLY A 207 -9.49 26.67 -5.61
CA GLY A 207 -9.92 27.84 -4.86
C GLY A 207 -8.75 28.69 -4.37
N ARG A 208 -8.84 29.21 -3.13
CA ARG A 208 -7.78 30.03 -2.53
C ARG A 208 -7.65 29.71 -1.05
N VAL A 209 -6.56 29.05 -0.69
CA VAL A 209 -6.16 28.86 0.71
C VAL A 209 -5.49 30.13 1.22
N THR A 210 -5.91 30.61 2.39
CA THR A 210 -5.32 31.78 3.06
C THR A 210 -4.51 31.41 4.29
N LYS A 211 -4.87 30.32 4.97
CA LYS A 211 -4.18 29.82 6.16
C LYS A 211 -4.42 28.33 6.32
N VAL A 212 -3.41 27.62 6.81
CA VAL A 212 -3.53 26.24 7.28
C VAL A 212 -3.00 26.18 8.71
N VAL A 213 -3.81 25.66 9.63
CA VAL A 213 -3.42 25.39 11.02
C VAL A 213 -3.36 23.88 11.21
N ALA A 214 -2.15 23.34 11.38
CA ALA A 214 -1.92 21.91 11.49
C ALA A 214 -1.50 21.52 12.91
N ASP A 215 -2.01 20.39 13.36
CA ASP A 215 -1.65 19.72 14.60
C ASP A 215 -1.34 18.25 14.33
N TRP A 216 -0.45 17.68 15.14
CA TRP A 216 0.02 16.31 14.99
C TRP A 216 -0.19 15.54 16.29
N SER A 217 -0.82 14.39 16.20
CA SER A 217 -1.07 13.51 17.33
C SER A 217 -0.76 12.06 16.98
N GLU A 218 -0.78 11.21 17.99
CA GLU A 218 -0.89 9.76 17.76
C GLU A 218 -2.23 9.46 17.05
N PRO A 219 -2.28 8.43 16.18
CA PRO A 219 -3.53 7.93 15.63
C PRO A 219 -4.40 7.36 16.75
N THR A 220 -5.67 7.76 16.79
CA THR A 220 -6.64 7.21 17.76
C THR A 220 -7.23 5.90 17.24
N GLU A 221 -8.05 5.97 16.19
CA GLU A 221 -8.68 4.81 15.55
C GLU A 221 -8.25 4.72 14.08
N PRO A 222 -7.98 3.52 13.54
CA PRO A 222 -7.65 3.35 12.12
C PRO A 222 -8.78 3.83 11.21
N ILE A 223 -8.48 4.76 10.32
CA ILE A 223 -9.42 5.22 9.28
C ILE A 223 -9.19 4.39 8.02
N VAL A 224 -10.25 3.83 7.45
CA VAL A 224 -10.19 3.08 6.18
C VAL A 224 -10.43 4.01 4.99
N GLY A 225 -9.47 4.02 4.06
CA GLY A 225 -9.53 4.85 2.86
C GLY A 225 -9.52 6.35 3.16
N PHE A 226 -9.88 7.16 2.16
CA PHE A 226 -10.00 8.61 2.31
C PHE A 226 -11.36 9.10 1.80
N SER A 227 -12.12 9.77 2.65
CA SER A 227 -13.51 10.18 2.37
C SER A 227 -13.73 11.69 2.37
N GLU A 228 -14.78 12.15 1.67
CA GLU A 228 -15.22 13.54 1.65
C GLU A 228 -16.51 13.65 2.47
N ARG A 229 -16.56 14.53 3.47
CA ARG A 229 -17.67 14.65 4.44
C ARG A 229 -18.29 16.04 4.43
#